data_AF-A0A7S4HI61-F1
#
_entry.id   AF-A0A7S4HI61-F1
#
_cell.length_a   1.000
_cell.length_b   1.000
_cell.length_c   1.000
_cell.angle_alpha   90.00
_cell.angle_beta   90.00
_cell.angle_gamma   90.00
#
_symmetry.space_group_name_H-M   'P 1'
#
loop_
_entity.id
_entity.type
_entity.pdbx_description
1 polymer ?
#
loop_
_entity_poly.entity_id
_entity_poly.type
_entity_poly.pdbx_seq_one_letter_code
_entity_poly.pdbx_strand_id
1 'polypeptide(L)'
;HATSWTWHTDGYALAGVPKNEDSRMQALMSYEILDTEQEEMFDDLCTLARNIFDAEISMISFVDHTRVWLKAQQGLEGKDVDFPREISICAHCITMNQDTIIPDTREDERFKNNPHVVGGLKIRF
;
A
#
# COMPACT_ATOMS: atom_id res chain seq x y z
N HIS A 1 -3.95 -8.40 -20.95
CA HIS A 1 -5.14 -8.92 -20.23
C HIS A 1 -5.66 -7.81 -19.32
N ALA A 2 -6.86 -7.29 -19.59
CA ALA A 2 -7.41 -6.20 -18.79
C ALA A 2 -7.91 -6.75 -17.45
N THR A 3 -7.30 -6.31 -16.35
CA THR A 3 -7.81 -6.56 -15.00
C THR A 3 -9.12 -5.81 -14.87
N SER A 4 -10.25 -6.51 -14.78
CA SER A 4 -11.54 -5.89 -14.45
C SER A 4 -11.52 -5.49 -12.98
N TRP A 5 -11.50 -4.19 -12.69
CA TRP A 5 -11.56 -3.68 -11.33
C TRP A 5 -12.99 -3.77 -10.79
N THR A 6 -13.11 -4.16 -9.52
CA THR A 6 -14.33 -3.92 -8.75
C THR A 6 -14.31 -2.47 -8.28
N TRP A 7 -15.41 -1.76 -8.46
CA TRP A 7 -15.52 -0.34 -8.12
C TRP A 7 -16.34 -0.14 -6.86
N HIS A 8 -15.87 0.74 -5.98
CA HIS A 8 -16.65 1.27 -4.87
C HIS A 8 -17.74 2.21 -5.38
N THR A 9 -18.83 2.39 -4.62
CA THR A 9 -19.93 3.31 -5.00
C THR A 9 -19.47 4.76 -5.12
N ASP A 10 -18.41 5.12 -4.41
CA ASP A 10 -17.82 6.47 -4.43
C ASP A 10 -16.87 6.67 -5.62
N GLY A 11 -16.78 5.71 -6.54
CA GLY A 11 -16.07 5.86 -7.81
C GLY A 11 -14.55 5.74 -7.71
N TYR A 12 -14.05 4.83 -6.88
CA TYR A 12 -12.65 4.39 -6.86
C TYR A 12 -12.57 2.86 -6.99
N ALA A 13 -11.44 2.34 -7.45
CA ALA A 13 -11.23 0.90 -7.58
C ALA A 13 -10.90 0.28 -6.22
N LEU A 14 -11.50 -0.87 -5.91
CA LEU A 14 -11.14 -1.68 -4.75
C LEU A 14 -9.94 -2.57 -5.08
N ALA A 15 -9.06 -2.77 -4.09
CA ALA A 15 -7.95 -3.70 -4.24
C ALA A 15 -8.47 -5.13 -4.42
N GLY A 16 -8.07 -5.78 -5.51
CA GLY A 16 -8.45 -7.15 -5.80
C GLY A 16 -7.73 -8.17 -4.92
N VAL A 17 -8.18 -9.43 -5.02
CA VAL A 17 -7.48 -10.59 -4.46
C VAL A 17 -6.72 -11.29 -5.59
N PRO A 18 -5.38 -11.43 -5.49
CA PRO A 18 -4.60 -12.12 -6.51
C PRO A 18 -4.93 -13.62 -6.54
N LYS A 19 -4.71 -14.27 -7.69
CA LYS A 19 -5.05 -15.69 -7.87
C LYS A 19 -4.29 -16.64 -6.93
N ASN A 20 -3.11 -16.23 -6.48
CA ASN A 20 -2.23 -17.00 -5.59
C ASN A 20 -2.34 -16.54 -4.12
N GLU A 21 -3.49 -15.99 -3.71
CA GLU A 21 -3.66 -15.41 -2.36
C GLU A 21 -3.34 -16.39 -1.24
N ASP A 22 -3.78 -17.64 -1.31
CA ASP A 22 -3.54 -18.63 -0.25
C ASP A 22 -2.03 -18.86 -0.04
N SER A 23 -1.29 -19.07 -1.13
CA SER A 23 0.17 -19.25 -1.07
C SER A 23 0.89 -17.98 -0.62
N ARG A 24 0.41 -16.79 -1.04
CA ARG A 24 0.95 -15.50 -0.61
C ARG A 24 0.77 -15.30 0.90
N MET A 25 -0.40 -15.66 1.43
CA MET A 25 -0.71 -15.57 2.85
C MET A 25 0.06 -16.58 3.69
N GLN A 26 0.21 -17.82 3.21
CA GLN A 26 1.09 -18.80 3.87
C GLN A 26 2.53 -18.31 3.97
N ALA A 27 3.07 -17.72 2.88
CA ALA A 27 4.40 -17.13 2.89
C ALA A 27 4.49 -15.97 3.88
N LEU A 28 3.53 -15.03 3.85
CA LEU A 28 3.52 -13.89 4.78
C LEU A 28 3.51 -14.34 6.25
N MET A 29 2.65 -15.29 6.60
CA MET A 29 2.55 -15.81 7.97
C MET A 29 3.82 -16.54 8.41
N SER A 30 4.52 -17.22 7.48
CA SER A 30 5.78 -17.93 7.79
C SER A 30 6.94 -17.01 8.21
N TYR A 31 6.85 -15.72 7.89
CA TYR A 31 7.87 -14.74 8.32
C TYR A 31 7.66 -14.24 9.75
N GLU A 32 6.51 -14.51 10.38
CA GLU A 32 6.18 -14.04 11.74
C GLU A 32 6.41 -12.53 11.93
N ILE A 33 6.21 -11.74 10.86
CA ILE A 33 6.62 -10.33 10.80
C ILE A 33 5.47 -9.35 11.14
N LEU A 34 4.22 -9.79 11.01
CA LEU A 34 3.05 -8.95 11.29
C LEU A 34 2.96 -8.63 12.79
N ASP A 35 2.56 -7.40 13.12
CA ASP A 35 2.40 -6.89 14.50
C ASP A 35 3.66 -6.99 15.38
N THR A 36 4.83 -7.13 14.75
CA THR A 36 6.11 -7.08 15.46
C THR A 36 6.54 -5.63 15.70
N GLU A 37 7.46 -5.43 16.65
CA GLU A 37 8.05 -4.11 16.91
C GLU A 37 8.77 -3.56 15.66
N GLN A 38 8.95 -2.24 15.63
CA GLN A 38 9.76 -1.61 14.59
C GLN A 38 11.21 -2.10 14.69
N GLU A 39 11.85 -2.28 13.54
CA GLU A 39 13.26 -2.66 13.47
C GLU A 39 14.01 -1.64 12.62
N GLU A 40 15.13 -1.14 13.16
CA GLU A 40 15.96 -0.09 12.58
C GLU A 40 16.33 -0.36 11.10
N MET A 41 16.56 -1.61 10.75
CA MET A 41 16.87 -2.03 9.38
C MET A 41 15.77 -1.64 8.36
N PHE A 42 14.49 -1.76 8.71
CA PHE A 42 13.41 -1.38 7.79
C PHE A 42 13.23 0.15 7.74
N ASP A 43 13.51 0.85 8.83
CA ASP A 43 13.47 2.31 8.89
C ASP A 43 14.61 2.93 8.06
N ASP A 44 15.80 2.33 8.09
CA ASP A 44 16.93 2.72 7.27
C ASP A 44 16.63 2.58 5.77
N LEU A 45 15.95 1.49 5.37
CA LEU A 45 15.52 1.29 3.99
C LEU A 45 14.52 2.37 3.53
N CYS A 46 13.56 2.71 4.39
CA CYS A 46 12.62 3.80 4.10
C CYS A 46 13.37 5.14 3.99
N THR A 47 14.24 5.45 4.94
CA THR A 47 15.05 6.67 4.94
C THR A 47 15.88 6.79 3.66
N LEU A 48 16.52 5.69 3.25
CA LEU A 48 17.29 5.65 2.02
C LEU A 48 16.41 5.88 0.79
N ALA A 49 15.28 5.18 0.67
CA ALA A 49 14.36 5.35 -0.45
C ALA A 49 13.85 6.81 -0.55
N ARG A 50 13.42 7.37 0.58
CA ARG A 50 12.97 8.77 0.67
C ARG A 50 14.03 9.74 0.16
N ASN A 51 15.28 9.58 0.59
CA ASN A 51 16.39 10.45 0.21
C ASN A 51 16.79 10.29 -1.26
N ILE A 52 16.78 9.06 -1.80
CA ILE A 52 17.13 8.80 -3.21
C ILE A 52 16.10 9.42 -4.15
N PHE A 53 14.82 9.32 -3.81
CA PHE A 53 13.73 9.77 -4.66
C PHE A 53 13.23 11.18 -4.35
N ASP A 54 13.85 11.88 -3.39
CA ASP A 54 13.41 13.18 -2.87
C ASP A 54 11.90 13.17 -2.52
N ALA A 55 11.45 12.08 -1.92
CA ALA A 55 10.03 11.84 -1.63
C ALA A 55 9.63 12.41 -0.26
N GLU A 56 8.37 12.83 -0.11
CA GLU A 56 7.84 13.22 1.21
C GLU A 56 7.58 11.99 2.09
N ILE A 57 7.17 10.88 1.48
CA ILE A 57 6.75 9.65 2.16
C ILE A 57 7.43 8.44 1.53
N SER A 58 7.87 7.51 2.38
CA SER A 58 8.31 6.17 1.99
C SER A 58 7.86 5.17 3.04
N MET A 59 7.51 3.95 2.65
CA MET A 59 7.03 2.93 3.59
C MET A 59 7.33 1.52 3.11
N ILE A 60 7.45 0.60 4.06
CA ILE A 60 7.44 -0.85 3.82
C ILE A 60 6.14 -1.39 4.42
N SER A 61 5.29 -1.95 3.57
CA SER A 61 3.95 -2.41 3.94
C SER A 61 3.75 -3.89 3.63
N PHE A 62 3.15 -4.62 4.56
CA PHE A 62 2.70 -6.00 4.38
C PHE A 62 1.19 -6.05 4.19
N VAL A 63 0.73 -6.75 3.16
CA VAL A 63 -0.70 -6.89 2.85
C VAL A 63 -1.23 -8.18 3.45
N ASP A 64 -2.04 -8.08 4.50
CA ASP A 64 -2.73 -9.21 5.15
C ASP A 64 -4.10 -9.46 4.49
N HIS A 65 -4.91 -10.37 5.03
CA HIS A 65 -6.24 -10.70 4.52
C HIS A 65 -7.16 -9.47 4.44
N THR A 66 -7.23 -8.69 5.52
CA THR A 66 -8.20 -7.59 5.66
C THR A 66 -7.56 -6.20 5.77
N ARG A 67 -6.25 -6.14 5.99
CA ARG A 67 -5.52 -4.88 6.21
C ARG A 67 -4.20 -4.83 5.47
N VAL A 68 -3.68 -3.62 5.34
CA VAL A 68 -2.27 -3.37 5.06
C VAL A 68 -1.65 -2.85 6.34
N TRP A 69 -0.56 -3.47 6.76
CA TRP A 69 0.19 -3.13 7.97
C TRP A 69 1.56 -2.57 7.58
N LEU A 70 1.98 -1.47 8.21
CA LEU A 70 3.23 -0.79 7.93
C LEU A 70 4.31 -1.29 8.90
N LYS A 71 5.36 -1.91 8.36
CA LYS A 71 6.54 -2.33 9.14
C LYS A 71 7.47 -1.16 9.44
N ALA A 72 7.59 -0.25 8.48
CA ALA A 72 8.37 0.96 8.58
C ALA A 72 7.73 2.06 7.72
N GLN A 73 7.88 3.30 8.15
CA GLN A 73 7.39 4.48 7.44
C GLN A 73 8.23 5.70 7.76
N GLN A 74 8.33 6.62 6.80
CA GLN A 74 8.93 7.95 6.96
C GLN A 74 7.96 8.98 6.38
N GLY A 75 7.79 10.11 7.07
CA GLY A 75 6.88 11.19 6.66
C GLY A 75 5.41 10.94 7.02
N LEU A 76 5.14 9.90 7.82
CA LEU A 76 3.80 9.50 8.28
C LEU A 76 3.75 9.31 9.81
N GLU A 77 4.69 9.90 10.54
CA GLU A 77 4.81 9.73 11.99
C GLU A 77 3.52 10.15 12.72
N GLY A 78 3.06 9.31 13.65
CA GLY A 78 1.83 9.54 14.41
C GLY A 78 0.52 9.18 13.70
N LYS A 79 0.57 8.58 12.50
CA LYS A 79 -0.60 8.00 11.82
C LYS A 79 -0.74 6.51 12.12
N ASP A 80 -1.95 5.98 11.89
CA ASP A 80 -2.26 4.56 12.05
C ASP A 80 -1.26 3.70 11.27
N VAL A 81 -0.76 2.65 11.92
CA VAL A 81 0.19 1.69 11.34
C VAL A 81 -0.51 0.60 10.52
N ASP A 82 -1.83 0.61 10.45
CA ASP A 82 -2.60 -0.21 9.53
C ASP A 82 -3.85 0.49 8.98
N PHE A 83 -4.32 0.00 7.83
CA PHE A 83 -5.54 0.49 7.18
C PHE A 83 -6.20 -0.62 6.36
N PRO A 84 -7.52 -0.52 6.07
CA PRO A 84 -8.24 -1.55 5.33
C PRO A 84 -7.59 -1.86 3.99
N ARG A 85 -7.47 -3.15 3.67
CA ARG A 85 -6.85 -3.62 2.43
C ARG A 85 -7.56 -3.05 1.20
N GLU A 86 -8.89 -2.99 1.25
CA GLU A 86 -9.74 -2.63 0.12
C GLU A 86 -9.51 -1.21 -0.40
N ILE A 87 -9.06 -0.29 0.46
CA ILE A 87 -8.75 1.11 0.09
C ILE A 87 -7.26 1.35 -0.16
N SER A 88 -6.40 0.35 0.10
CA SER A 88 -4.94 0.52 0.06
C SER A 88 -4.37 0.48 -1.36
N ILE A 89 -3.64 1.52 -1.75
CA ILE A 89 -2.86 1.54 -3.00
C ILE A 89 -1.82 0.40 -3.03
N CYS A 90 -1.16 0.10 -1.90
CA CYS A 90 -0.20 -1.01 -1.83
C CYS A 90 -0.84 -2.37 -2.13
N ALA A 91 -2.10 -2.57 -1.71
CA ALA A 91 -2.85 -3.78 -2.03
C ALA A 91 -3.20 -3.87 -3.52
N HIS A 92 -3.37 -2.75 -4.23
CA HIS A 92 -3.47 -2.76 -5.69
C HIS A 92 -2.15 -3.22 -6.33
N CYS A 93 -1.01 -2.76 -5.83
CA CYS A 93 0.30 -3.10 -6.40
C CYS A 93 0.57 -4.61 -6.42
N ILE A 94 0.23 -5.34 -5.34
CA ILE A 94 0.42 -6.80 -5.28
C ILE A 94 -0.40 -7.57 -6.30
N THR A 95 -1.46 -6.97 -6.86
CA THR A 95 -2.29 -7.61 -7.90
C THR A 95 -1.77 -7.37 -9.31
N MET A 96 -0.91 -6.37 -9.52
CA MET A 96 -0.46 -5.96 -10.85
C MET A 96 0.79 -6.72 -11.33
N ASN A 97 1.50 -7.44 -10.44
CA ASN A 97 2.71 -8.23 -10.75
C ASN A 97 3.79 -7.47 -11.55
N GLN A 98 3.83 -6.14 -11.41
CA GLN A 98 4.80 -5.24 -12.03
C GLN A 98 4.93 -3.99 -11.16
N ASP A 99 6.01 -3.24 -11.38
CA ASP A 99 6.19 -1.94 -10.75
C ASP A 99 5.00 -1.04 -11.06
N THR A 100 4.41 -0.46 -10.02
CA THR A 100 3.25 0.42 -10.15
C THR A 100 3.71 1.86 -10.04
N ILE A 101 3.71 2.57 -11.17
CA ILE A 101 3.99 3.99 -11.23
C ILE A 101 2.68 4.72 -11.53
N ILE A 102 2.28 5.60 -10.62
CA ILE A 102 1.08 6.44 -10.75
C ILE A 102 1.57 7.88 -10.75
N PRO A 103 1.64 8.54 -11.93
CA PRO A 103 2.20 9.89 -12.03
C PRO A 103 1.46 10.92 -11.17
N ASP A 104 0.13 10.81 -11.08
CA ASP A 104 -0.70 11.62 -10.18
C ASP A 104 -1.93 10.80 -9.79
N THR A 105 -2.11 10.58 -8.48
CA THR A 105 -3.23 9.81 -7.93
C THR A 105 -4.58 10.50 -8.12
N ARG A 106 -4.60 11.82 -8.36
CA ARG A 106 -5.82 12.61 -8.59
C ARG A 106 -6.34 12.48 -10.02
N GLU A 107 -5.45 12.13 -10.95
CA GLU A 107 -5.78 11.96 -12.37
C GLU A 107 -5.97 10.48 -12.73
N ASP A 108 -5.59 9.57 -11.85
CA ASP A 108 -5.80 8.13 -12.05
C ASP A 108 -7.24 7.75 -11.70
N GLU A 109 -8.01 7.28 -12.70
CA GLU A 109 -9.41 6.85 -12.53
C GLU A 109 -9.60 5.85 -11.40
N ARG A 110 -8.59 5.01 -11.10
CA ARG A 110 -8.66 4.00 -10.03
C ARG A 110 -8.61 4.64 -8.64
N PHE A 111 -7.96 5.79 -8.49
CA PHE A 111 -7.56 6.34 -7.20
C PHE A 111 -8.07 7.76 -6.92
N LYS A 112 -8.54 8.50 -7.94
CA LYS A 112 -8.90 9.92 -7.78
C LYS A 112 -9.93 10.21 -6.69
N ASN A 113 -10.82 9.25 -6.42
CA ASN A 113 -11.84 9.33 -5.37
C ASN A 113 -11.51 8.47 -4.13
N ASN A 114 -10.33 7.83 -4.10
CA ASN A 114 -9.92 6.96 -3.00
C ASN A 114 -9.73 7.78 -1.71
N PRO A 115 -10.17 7.30 -0.54
CA PRO A 115 -10.03 8.00 0.73
C PRO A 115 -8.60 8.48 1.07
N HIS A 116 -7.56 7.74 0.67
CA HIS A 116 -6.17 8.13 0.88
C HIS A 116 -5.67 9.25 -0.05
N VAL A 117 -6.42 9.57 -1.12
CA VAL A 117 -6.09 10.62 -2.10
C VAL A 117 -6.86 11.91 -1.82
N VAL A 118 -8.20 11.80 -1.68
CA VAL A 118 -9.08 12.96 -1.45
C VAL A 118 -8.99 13.49 -0.02
N GLY A 119 -8.71 12.62 0.94
CA GLY A 119 -8.58 12.94 2.36
C GLY A 119 -7.32 12.32 2.97
N GLY A 120 -7.47 11.78 4.18
CA GLY A 120 -6.50 10.90 4.85
C GLY A 120 -5.02 11.26 4.68
N LEU A 121 -4.28 10.32 4.08
CA LEU A 121 -2.83 10.40 3.87
C LEU A 121 -2.41 11.47 2.85
N LYS A 122 -3.35 11.99 2.04
CA LYS A 122 -3.13 12.92 0.93
C LYS A 122 -1.98 12.48 0.02
N ILE A 123 -1.91 11.18 -0.28
CA ILE A 123 -0.88 10.61 -1.16
C ILE A 123 -1.05 11.24 -2.53
N ARG A 124 -0.16 12.15 -2.87
CA ARG A 124 -0.14 12.96 -4.09
C ARG A 124 1.31 13.05 -4.54
N PHE A 125 1.51 12.96 -5.84
CA PHE A 125 2.81 13.08 -6.49
C PHE A 125 2.76 14.27 -7.46
#